data_AF-A0A646QH65-F1
#
_entry.id   AF-A0A646QH65-F1
#
_cell.length_a   1.000
_cell.length_b   1.000
_cell.length_c   1.000
_cell.angle_alpha   90.00
_cell.angle_beta   90.00
_cell.angle_gamma   90.00
#
_symmetry.space_group_name_H-M   'P 1'
#
loop_
_entity.id
_entity.type
_entity.pdbx_description
1 polymer ?
#
loop_
_entity_poly.entity_id
_entity_poly.type
_entity_poly.pdbx_seq_one_letter_code
_entity_poly.pdbx_strand_id
1 'polypeptide(L)'
;MIQALLVTICLAVFPYQGSSIILESGNVNDYEVVYPQKIPALPKGVQNPEQESKYEDIMQYEFQVNGEPVVLHLERNKGLFSEDYTETHYSPDGREITTSPPVQDHCYYHGYIQNDADSTAVLSACDGLRGHFKHQGETYFIEPLKLYDSEAHAVYKAENVEKEDETPKICGVTHRTWELDEPIKKISEVSLTPEEQGRDFDVKKYIEIYLVVDNSMYRKYNNDSCAISKRAHETVNIVNMMYKALDTHVALVGLEIWSDQDKINMSPSSDDTLDSFATWRRTDLLPRKMNDNAQLLTDIDYDEATGGLAKIGCICSTNKSVATVRNDDQRTDVMALMMAHELAHNLGILHDKTACVFRGNIMSPRVQQDPPFQFSTCSIQKYREFLIRWRPECILNKPSITDIVPPVVCGNECVEVGEECDCGSPQDCQNPCCDATTCKLRPEAQCDSGECCEQCKFKGAEAECRASKHDCDVADHCTGQSAECSPDGFQRNGHPCQNNEGYCYNGKCPTLENQCHFLEGANATVAPDSCFKKNMRGDNDGYCVTSNGGSIPCDPQDVKCGMIYCTPRSSGESFLCKNLPSLNGIVEPGTKCGDGRVCMDGH
;
A
#
# COMPACT_ATOMS: atom_id res chain seq x y z
N MET A 1 -71.64 40.46 -8.86
CA MET A 1 -70.67 40.38 -7.75
C MET A 1 -70.42 38.91 -7.45
N ILE A 2 -69.28 38.38 -7.87
CA ILE A 2 -68.51 37.31 -7.19
C ILE A 2 -67.17 37.24 -7.94
N GLN A 3 -66.09 37.13 -7.16
CA GLN A 3 -64.71 37.43 -7.51
C GLN A 3 -64.10 36.39 -8.45
N ALA A 4 -63.30 36.87 -9.40
CA ALA A 4 -62.27 36.08 -10.05
C ALA A 4 -61.14 35.83 -9.01
N LEU A 5 -60.84 34.57 -8.74
CA LEU A 5 -59.75 34.16 -7.86
C LEU A 5 -58.55 33.77 -8.73
N LEU A 6 -57.47 34.56 -8.60
CA LEU A 6 -56.13 34.21 -9.05
C LEU A 6 -55.70 32.89 -8.40
N VAL A 7 -55.32 31.91 -9.21
CA VAL A 7 -54.42 30.83 -8.79
C VAL A 7 -53.03 31.22 -9.28
N THR A 8 -52.31 31.92 -8.42
CA THR A 8 -50.86 32.09 -8.50
C THR A 8 -50.22 30.72 -8.30
N ILE A 9 -49.67 30.15 -9.36
CA ILE A 9 -48.76 29.00 -9.29
C ILE A 9 -47.45 29.53 -8.69
N CYS A 10 -47.32 29.44 -7.37
CA CYS A 10 -46.02 29.52 -6.73
C CYS A 10 -45.30 28.20 -6.98
N LEU A 11 -44.46 28.16 -8.02
CA LEU A 11 -43.30 27.26 -8.07
C LEU A 11 -42.31 27.74 -7.01
N ALA A 12 -42.65 27.49 -5.74
CA ALA A 12 -41.66 27.46 -4.69
C ALA A 12 -40.90 26.15 -4.86
N VAL A 13 -39.62 26.27 -5.20
CA VAL A 13 -38.62 25.20 -5.10
C VAL A 13 -38.58 24.77 -3.63
N PHE A 14 -39.43 23.83 -3.26
CA PHE A 14 -39.27 23.07 -2.03
C PHE A 14 -38.40 21.86 -2.39
N PRO A 15 -37.31 21.58 -1.65
CA PRO A 15 -36.62 20.31 -1.79
C PRO A 15 -37.64 19.21 -1.47
N TYR A 16 -37.94 18.39 -2.48
CA TYR A 16 -38.88 17.29 -2.35
C TYR A 16 -38.15 16.20 -1.56
N GLN A 17 -38.43 16.06 -0.27
CA GLN A 17 -38.01 14.89 0.51
C GLN A 17 -38.75 13.67 -0.06
N GLY A 18 -38.02 12.82 -0.78
CA GLY A 18 -38.57 11.58 -1.33
C GLY A 18 -38.80 10.54 -0.23
N SER A 19 -39.91 9.79 -0.29
CA SER A 19 -40.09 8.59 0.53
C SER A 19 -39.31 7.41 -0.09
N SER A 20 -38.91 6.45 0.75
CA SER A 20 -38.00 5.32 0.49
C SER A 20 -37.89 4.88 -0.97
N ILE A 21 -36.67 4.88 -1.51
CA ILE A 21 -36.31 4.36 -2.83
C ILE A 21 -35.17 3.35 -2.67
N ILE A 22 -35.17 2.32 -3.52
CA ILE A 22 -34.04 1.39 -3.64
C ILE A 22 -33.01 2.08 -4.52
N LEU A 23 -31.93 2.56 -3.92
CA LEU A 23 -30.76 3.03 -4.66
C LEU A 23 -29.78 1.89 -4.82
N GLU A 24 -28.71 2.09 -5.61
CA GLU A 24 -27.68 1.05 -5.73
C GLU A 24 -26.95 0.81 -4.40
N SER A 25 -26.92 1.82 -3.52
CA SER A 25 -26.37 1.74 -2.18
C SER A 25 -27.30 1.09 -1.13
N GLY A 26 -28.44 0.54 -1.57
CA GLY A 26 -29.45 -0.12 -0.73
C GLY A 26 -30.71 0.72 -0.52
N ASN A 27 -31.49 0.36 0.49
CA ASN A 27 -32.69 1.12 0.87
C ASN A 27 -32.30 2.38 1.64
N VAL A 28 -32.81 3.54 1.25
CA VAL A 28 -32.54 4.82 1.93
C VAL A 28 -33.85 5.42 2.44
N ASN A 29 -33.90 5.75 3.73
CA ASN A 29 -35.10 6.25 4.41
C ASN A 29 -35.43 7.71 4.08
N ASP A 30 -34.41 8.54 3.87
CA ASP A 30 -34.54 9.98 3.63
C ASP A 30 -33.38 10.49 2.78
N TYR A 31 -33.71 11.22 1.72
CA TYR A 31 -32.76 11.79 0.76
C TYR A 31 -33.29 13.09 0.15
N GLU A 32 -32.36 13.97 -0.22
CA GLU A 32 -32.61 15.18 -0.98
C GLU A 32 -32.34 14.91 -2.47
N VAL A 33 -33.26 15.32 -3.34
CA VAL A 33 -33.04 15.29 -4.79
C VAL A 33 -32.33 16.56 -5.21
N VAL A 34 -31.11 16.43 -5.72
CA VAL A 34 -30.26 17.54 -6.16
C VAL A 34 -29.93 17.43 -7.65
N TYR A 35 -29.54 18.55 -8.25
CA TYR A 35 -29.10 18.63 -9.63
C TYR A 35 -27.72 19.29 -9.66
N PRO A 36 -26.63 18.52 -9.52
CA PRO A 36 -25.27 19.05 -9.49
C PRO A 36 -24.96 19.81 -10.79
N GLN A 37 -24.75 21.11 -10.68
CA GLN A 37 -24.42 21.95 -11.82
C GLN A 37 -22.91 22.11 -11.92
N LYS A 38 -22.34 21.65 -13.04
CA LYS A 38 -20.91 21.84 -13.31
C LYS A 38 -20.63 23.32 -13.54
N ILE A 39 -19.71 23.89 -12.76
CA ILE A 39 -19.28 25.28 -12.90
C ILE A 39 -18.25 25.36 -14.05
N PRO A 40 -18.49 26.15 -15.11
CA PRO A 40 -17.54 26.29 -16.21
C PRO A 40 -16.22 26.91 -15.72
N ALA A 41 -15.10 26.31 -16.11
CA ALA A 41 -13.79 26.91 -15.89
C ALA A 41 -13.69 28.25 -16.64
N LEU A 42 -13.14 29.29 -15.99
CA LEU A 42 -12.80 30.54 -16.68
C LEU A 42 -11.84 30.22 -17.85
N PRO A 43 -12.09 30.73 -19.07
CA PRO A 43 -11.23 30.42 -20.21
C PRO A 43 -9.80 30.92 -19.94
N LYS A 44 -8.88 29.97 -19.75
CA LYS A 44 -7.44 30.25 -19.83
C LYS A 44 -7.15 30.59 -21.30
N GLY A 45 -6.47 31.71 -21.52
CA GLY A 45 -6.13 32.16 -22.88
C GLY A 45 -5.40 31.08 -23.67
N VAL A 46 -5.71 31.01 -24.97
CA VAL A 46 -5.19 30.08 -26.00
C VAL A 46 -3.95 29.28 -25.57
N GLN A 47 -4.16 28.05 -25.11
CA GLN A 47 -3.12 27.02 -25.04
C GLN A 47 -3.28 26.07 -26.25
N ASN A 48 -2.14 25.58 -26.74
CA ASN A 48 -2.05 24.61 -27.83
C ASN A 48 -2.93 23.37 -27.55
N PRO A 49 -3.36 22.62 -28.58
CA PRO A 49 -4.21 21.46 -28.41
C PRO A 49 -3.40 20.32 -27.78
N GLU A 50 -3.24 20.35 -26.46
CA GLU A 50 -2.96 19.15 -25.69
C GLU A 50 -4.12 18.17 -25.92
N GLN A 51 -3.76 16.91 -26.10
CA GLN A 51 -4.67 15.81 -26.39
C GLN A 51 -5.84 15.86 -25.38
N GLU A 52 -7.05 16.18 -25.86
CA GLU A 52 -8.23 16.33 -25.01
C GLU A 52 -8.50 15.00 -24.28
N SER A 53 -8.10 14.92 -23.01
CA SER A 53 -8.51 13.83 -22.13
C SER A 53 -10.02 13.86 -22.00
N LYS A 54 -10.66 12.69 -22.02
CA LYS A 54 -12.13 12.57 -21.91
C LYS A 54 -12.66 13.20 -20.61
N TYR A 55 -11.82 13.25 -19.58
CA TYR A 55 -12.16 13.73 -18.25
C TYR A 55 -11.23 14.89 -17.85
N GLU A 56 -11.80 15.94 -17.27
CA GLU A 56 -11.03 17.12 -16.84
C GLU A 56 -10.23 16.81 -15.56
N ASP A 57 -9.05 17.43 -15.45
CA ASP A 57 -8.21 17.30 -14.25
C ASP A 57 -8.85 17.91 -13.00
N ILE A 58 -9.55 19.03 -13.17
CA ILE A 58 -10.20 19.77 -12.10
C ILE A 58 -11.63 20.06 -12.52
N MET A 59 -12.58 19.76 -11.65
CA MET A 59 -14.01 20.01 -11.85
C MET A 59 -14.60 20.67 -10.62
N GLN A 60 -15.59 21.53 -10.84
CA GLN A 60 -16.37 22.13 -9.76
C GLN A 60 -17.85 21.88 -10.00
N TYR A 61 -18.56 21.51 -8.94
CA TYR A 61 -20.00 21.32 -8.96
C TYR A 61 -20.67 22.15 -7.87
N GLU A 62 -21.78 22.80 -8.21
CA GLU A 62 -22.65 23.48 -7.24
C GLU A 62 -23.96 22.72 -7.09
N PHE A 63 -24.37 22.48 -5.84
CA PHE A 63 -25.69 21.93 -5.50
C PHE A 63 -26.08 22.33 -4.08
N GLN A 64 -27.28 21.93 -3.64
CA GLN A 64 -27.76 22.19 -2.28
C GLN A 64 -27.60 20.95 -1.40
N VAL A 65 -27.23 21.16 -0.14
CA VAL A 65 -27.27 20.15 0.91
C VAL A 65 -28.02 20.76 2.09
N ASN A 66 -29.16 20.17 2.46
CA ASN A 66 -30.08 20.71 3.47
C ASN A 66 -30.50 22.18 3.19
N GLY A 67 -30.64 22.53 1.91
CA GLY A 67 -30.98 23.90 1.48
C GLY A 67 -29.82 24.91 1.55
N GLU A 68 -28.62 24.52 1.97
CA GLU A 68 -27.42 25.35 1.89
C GLU A 68 -26.66 25.09 0.57
N PRO A 69 -26.26 26.13 -0.18
CA PRO A 69 -25.46 25.95 -1.38
C PRO A 69 -24.04 25.50 -1.02
N VAL A 70 -23.59 24.41 -1.65
CA VAL A 70 -22.23 23.89 -1.51
C VAL A 70 -21.54 23.90 -2.87
N VAL A 71 -20.25 24.22 -2.88
CA VAL A 71 -19.40 24.12 -4.06
C VAL A 71 -18.37 23.03 -3.80
N LEU A 72 -18.49 21.95 -4.55
CA LEU A 72 -17.62 20.79 -4.49
C LEU A 72 -16.47 20.95 -5.49
N HIS A 73 -15.25 20.97 -4.98
CA HIS A 73 -14.02 21.00 -5.78
C HIS A 73 -13.47 19.58 -5.91
N LEU A 74 -13.30 19.12 -7.15
CA LEU A 74 -12.80 17.78 -7.47
C LEU A 74 -11.51 17.89 -8.27
N GLU A 75 -10.54 17.09 -7.88
CA GLU A 75 -9.26 16.88 -8.57
C GLU A 75 -9.13 15.40 -8.90
N ARG A 76 -8.81 15.10 -10.15
CA ARG A 76 -8.67 13.74 -10.64
C ARG A 76 -7.56 13.04 -9.88
N ASN A 77 -7.83 11.83 -9.38
CA ASN A 77 -6.83 11.03 -8.67
C ASN A 77 -5.83 10.41 -9.65
N LYS A 78 -4.92 11.22 -10.21
CA LYS A 78 -3.95 10.80 -11.25
C LYS A 78 -3.02 9.67 -10.83
N GLY A 79 -2.88 9.40 -9.53
CA GLY A 79 -2.09 8.29 -9.00
C GLY A 79 -2.91 7.04 -8.68
N LEU A 80 -4.20 6.98 -9.04
CA LEU A 80 -5.04 5.82 -8.71
C LEU A 80 -4.50 4.53 -9.35
N PHE A 81 -3.98 4.64 -10.57
CA PHE A 81 -3.40 3.54 -11.31
C PHE A 81 -1.90 3.76 -11.50
N SER A 82 -1.11 2.70 -11.51
CA SER A 82 0.24 2.78 -12.08
C SER A 82 0.17 2.87 -13.60
N GLU A 83 1.23 3.35 -14.26
CA GLU A 83 1.23 3.46 -15.72
C GLU A 83 1.16 2.11 -16.44
N ASP A 84 1.73 1.08 -15.82
CA ASP A 84 1.76 -0.28 -16.29
C ASP A 84 0.51 -1.09 -15.86
N TYR A 85 -0.57 -0.42 -15.43
CA TYR A 85 -1.80 -1.07 -14.95
C TYR A 85 -2.33 -2.10 -15.96
N THR A 86 -2.64 -3.30 -15.47
CA THR A 86 -3.18 -4.40 -16.27
C THR A 86 -4.49 -4.93 -15.72
N GLU A 87 -5.42 -5.25 -16.61
CA GLU A 87 -6.63 -6.02 -16.31
C GLU A 87 -6.55 -7.39 -16.97
N THR A 88 -6.69 -8.45 -16.17
CA THR A 88 -6.62 -9.84 -16.62
C THR A 88 -7.95 -10.54 -16.41
N HIS A 89 -8.42 -11.24 -17.43
CA HIS A 89 -9.57 -12.15 -17.37
C HIS A 89 -9.28 -13.42 -18.18
N TYR A 90 -10.18 -14.39 -18.16
CA TYR A 90 -9.99 -15.69 -18.80
C TYR A 90 -11.08 -15.99 -19.82
N SER A 91 -10.67 -16.56 -20.96
CA SER A 91 -11.59 -17.13 -21.94
C SER A 91 -12.24 -18.42 -21.42
N PRO A 92 -13.35 -18.90 -22.02
CA PRO A 92 -14.00 -20.14 -21.59
C PRO A 92 -13.13 -21.40 -21.66
N ASP A 93 -12.05 -21.40 -22.47
CA ASP A 93 -11.05 -22.47 -22.53
C ASP A 93 -9.89 -22.30 -21.52
N GLY A 94 -9.99 -21.30 -20.62
CA GLY A 94 -9.05 -21.07 -19.52
C GLY A 94 -7.79 -20.30 -19.91
N ARG A 95 -7.77 -19.66 -21.08
CA ARG A 95 -6.62 -18.86 -21.54
C ARG A 95 -6.66 -17.49 -20.87
N GLU A 96 -5.52 -17.08 -20.32
CA GLU A 96 -5.32 -15.74 -19.77
C GLU A 96 -5.38 -14.68 -20.88
N ILE A 97 -6.16 -13.62 -20.65
CA ILE A 97 -6.30 -12.45 -21.51
C ILE A 97 -6.02 -11.22 -20.66
N THR A 98 -4.87 -10.60 -20.89
CA THR A 98 -4.44 -9.38 -20.21
C THR A 98 -4.52 -8.19 -21.15
N THR A 99 -5.09 -7.10 -20.66
CA THR A 99 -5.18 -5.80 -21.34
C THR A 99 -4.57 -4.71 -20.48
N SER A 100 -4.10 -3.63 -21.11
CA SER A 100 -3.60 -2.42 -20.43
C SER A 100 -4.50 -1.24 -20.78
N PRO A 101 -5.55 -0.97 -19.99
CA PRO A 101 -6.45 0.16 -20.23
C PRO A 101 -5.74 1.51 -20.13
N PRO A 102 -6.21 2.55 -20.83
CA PRO A 102 -5.66 3.90 -20.68
C PRO A 102 -5.84 4.43 -19.25
N VAL A 103 -4.75 4.63 -18.53
CA VAL A 103 -4.78 5.07 -17.13
C VAL A 103 -4.95 6.57 -16.95
N GLN A 104 -4.68 7.38 -17.98
CA GLN A 104 -4.83 8.83 -17.91
C GLN A 104 -6.28 9.28 -18.15
N ASP A 105 -7.13 8.44 -18.74
CA ASP A 105 -8.50 8.75 -19.13
C ASP A 105 -9.55 8.11 -18.19
N HIS A 106 -9.42 8.38 -16.88
CA HIS A 106 -10.37 7.91 -15.87
C HIS A 106 -11.17 9.03 -15.21
N CYS A 107 -12.19 8.63 -14.44
CA CYS A 107 -13.23 9.48 -13.86
C CYS A 107 -13.31 9.40 -12.33
N TYR A 108 -12.22 9.01 -11.67
CA TYR A 108 -12.12 8.94 -10.20
C TYR A 108 -11.44 10.18 -9.63
N TYR A 109 -12.10 10.80 -8.65
CA TYR A 109 -11.74 12.10 -8.10
C TYR A 109 -11.65 12.08 -6.58
N HIS A 110 -10.78 12.93 -6.07
CA HIS A 110 -10.74 13.37 -4.69
C HIS A 110 -11.10 14.85 -4.61
N GLY A 111 -11.57 15.33 -3.46
CA GLY A 111 -12.00 16.71 -3.38
C GLY A 111 -12.34 17.19 -1.98
N TYR A 112 -12.97 18.36 -1.95
CA TYR A 112 -13.40 19.05 -0.74
C TYR A 112 -14.56 20.02 -1.07
N ILE A 113 -15.26 20.46 -0.05
CA ILE A 113 -16.29 21.51 -0.13
C ILE A 113 -15.63 22.87 0.13
N GLN A 114 -15.92 23.84 -0.74
CA GLN A 114 -15.39 25.20 -0.61
C GLN A 114 -15.76 25.82 0.73
N ASN A 115 -14.79 26.46 1.39
CA ASN A 115 -14.92 27.08 2.71
C ASN A 115 -15.23 26.10 3.87
N ASP A 116 -15.05 24.79 3.67
CA ASP A 116 -15.14 23.77 4.72
C ASP A 116 -13.79 23.06 4.85
N ALA A 117 -12.96 23.52 5.80
CA ALA A 117 -11.56 23.09 5.93
C ALA A 117 -11.39 21.61 6.30
N ASP A 118 -12.40 21.01 6.94
CA ASP A 118 -12.37 19.62 7.39
C ASP A 118 -13.16 18.69 6.45
N SER A 119 -13.60 19.21 5.31
CA SER A 119 -14.32 18.45 4.29
C SER A 119 -13.39 17.58 3.46
N THR A 120 -13.93 16.47 2.99
CA THR A 120 -13.28 15.55 2.06
C THR A 120 -14.34 15.06 1.08
N ALA A 121 -13.93 14.69 -0.13
CA ALA A 121 -14.81 14.05 -1.10
C ALA A 121 -14.05 12.97 -1.86
N VAL A 122 -14.72 11.85 -2.11
CA VAL A 122 -14.22 10.74 -2.92
C VAL A 122 -15.33 10.32 -3.84
N LEU A 123 -15.20 10.62 -5.13
CA LEU A 123 -16.27 10.45 -6.09
C LEU A 123 -15.79 9.81 -7.40
N SER A 124 -16.69 9.04 -7.99
CA SER A 124 -16.70 8.62 -9.39
C SER A 124 -17.59 9.59 -10.16
N ALA A 125 -17.11 10.07 -11.30
CA ALA A 125 -17.88 10.88 -12.25
C ALA A 125 -18.17 10.11 -13.55
N CYS A 126 -17.99 8.79 -13.54
CA CYS A 126 -18.03 7.96 -14.75
C CYS A 126 -19.42 7.91 -15.38
N ASP A 127 -20.46 7.81 -14.55
CA ASP A 127 -21.88 7.72 -14.94
C ASP A 127 -22.72 8.63 -14.04
N GLY A 128 -22.31 9.89 -13.90
CA GLY A 128 -22.82 10.83 -12.89
C GLY A 128 -21.99 10.80 -11.61
N LEU A 129 -22.24 11.75 -10.70
CA LEU A 129 -21.51 11.86 -9.44
C LEU A 129 -21.94 10.76 -8.48
N ARG A 130 -20.99 9.94 -8.07
CA ARG A 130 -21.22 8.84 -7.15
C ARG A 130 -20.12 8.75 -6.10
N GLY A 131 -20.48 8.59 -4.84
CA GLY A 131 -19.55 8.30 -3.75
C GLY A 131 -19.95 9.04 -2.50
N HIS A 132 -18.98 9.53 -1.73
CA HIS A 132 -19.25 10.24 -0.48
C HIS A 132 -18.42 11.50 -0.31
N PHE A 133 -18.93 12.42 0.51
CA PHE A 133 -18.25 13.62 0.93
C PHE A 133 -18.62 13.98 2.37
N LYS A 134 -17.72 14.67 3.06
CA LYS A 134 -17.92 15.17 4.41
C LYS A 134 -18.25 16.66 4.35
N HIS A 135 -19.30 17.07 5.04
CA HIS A 135 -19.68 18.47 5.17
C HIS A 135 -20.13 18.77 6.60
N GLN A 136 -19.56 19.82 7.20
CA GLN A 136 -19.87 20.24 8.59
C GLN A 136 -19.77 19.11 9.63
N GLY A 137 -18.82 18.19 9.44
CA GLY A 137 -18.61 17.06 10.37
C GLY A 137 -19.41 15.79 10.04
N GLU A 138 -20.37 15.85 9.12
CA GLU A 138 -21.26 14.75 8.76
C GLU A 138 -20.90 14.14 7.40
N THR A 139 -21.10 12.83 7.24
CA THR A 139 -20.86 12.12 5.98
C THR A 139 -22.14 12.04 5.15
N TYR A 140 -22.05 12.50 3.90
CA TYR A 140 -23.10 12.45 2.91
C TYR A 140 -22.68 11.54 1.75
N PHE A 141 -23.64 10.77 1.25
CA PHE A 141 -23.52 10.04 0.00
C PHE A 141 -24.22 10.81 -1.11
N ILE A 142 -23.70 10.67 -2.32
CA ILE A 142 -24.32 11.14 -3.55
C ILE A 142 -24.35 9.99 -4.54
N GLU A 143 -25.49 9.76 -5.19
CA GLU A 143 -25.58 8.82 -6.30
C GLU A 143 -26.63 9.25 -7.33
N PRO A 144 -26.45 8.91 -8.62
CA PRO A 144 -27.40 9.24 -9.67
C PRO A 144 -28.74 8.53 -9.46
N LEU A 145 -29.84 9.27 -9.63
CA LEU A 145 -31.18 8.69 -9.67
C LEU A 145 -31.42 8.10 -11.07
N LYS A 146 -31.82 6.83 -11.16
CA LYS A 146 -32.20 6.17 -12.43
C LYS A 146 -33.56 6.65 -12.96
N LEU A 147 -33.73 7.96 -13.09
CA LEU A 147 -34.90 8.60 -13.71
C LEU A 147 -34.58 8.87 -15.18
N TYR A 148 -35.54 8.62 -16.07
CA TYR A 148 -35.35 8.77 -17.52
C TYR A 148 -34.99 10.24 -17.87
N ASP A 149 -33.89 10.45 -18.60
CA ASP A 149 -33.37 11.75 -19.05
C ASP A 149 -33.16 12.81 -17.93
N SER A 150 -32.75 12.38 -16.73
CA SER A 150 -32.54 13.28 -15.59
C SER A 150 -31.09 13.27 -15.10
N GLU A 151 -30.50 14.45 -14.89
CA GLU A 151 -29.23 14.64 -14.16
C GLU A 151 -29.45 14.70 -12.63
N ALA A 152 -30.59 14.21 -12.15
CA ALA A 152 -30.91 14.19 -10.74
C ALA A 152 -30.04 13.20 -9.97
N HIS A 153 -29.64 13.60 -8.77
CA HIS A 153 -28.89 12.79 -7.83
C HIS A 153 -29.63 12.75 -6.50
N ALA A 154 -29.51 11.64 -5.77
CA ALA A 154 -29.89 11.56 -4.38
C ALA A 154 -28.69 11.95 -3.53
N VAL A 155 -28.89 12.88 -2.59
CA VAL A 155 -27.94 13.19 -1.52
C VAL A 155 -28.57 12.82 -0.19
N TYR A 156 -27.88 12.03 0.62
CA TYR A 156 -28.39 11.57 1.90
C TYR A 156 -27.27 11.35 2.90
N LYS A 157 -27.60 11.44 4.19
CA LYS A 157 -26.63 11.16 5.26
C LYS A 157 -26.39 9.67 5.40
N ALA A 158 -25.18 9.31 5.85
CA ALA A 158 -24.84 7.93 6.18
C ALA A 158 -25.85 7.25 7.13
N GLU A 159 -26.38 8.01 8.11
CA GLU A 159 -27.37 7.53 9.09
C GLU A 159 -28.75 7.15 8.49
N ASN A 160 -29.05 7.61 7.27
CA ASN A 160 -30.35 7.41 6.61
C ASN A 160 -30.43 6.09 5.82
N VAL A 161 -29.31 5.41 5.59
CA VAL A 161 -29.29 4.11 4.92
C VAL A 161 -29.94 3.07 5.85
N GLU A 162 -30.91 2.32 5.33
CA GLU A 162 -31.59 1.29 6.11
C GLU A 162 -30.59 0.27 6.64
N LYS A 163 -30.81 -0.09 7.89
CA LYS A 163 -29.98 -1.02 8.62
C LYS A 163 -30.53 -2.40 8.29
N GLU A 164 -29.89 -3.13 7.38
CA GLU A 164 -30.21 -4.54 7.25
C GLU A 164 -29.86 -5.26 8.57
N ASP A 165 -30.69 -6.21 9.00
CA ASP A 165 -30.49 -7.05 10.20
C ASP A 165 -29.33 -8.06 10.00
N GLU A 166 -28.26 -7.68 9.29
CA GLU A 166 -27.08 -8.49 9.11
C GLU A 166 -26.19 -8.47 10.35
N THR A 167 -25.64 -9.63 10.70
CA THR A 167 -24.58 -9.74 11.71
C THR A 167 -23.41 -8.83 11.33
N PRO A 168 -22.93 -7.93 12.21
CA PRO A 168 -21.84 -7.02 11.87
C PRO A 168 -20.63 -7.80 11.37
N LYS A 169 -20.11 -7.41 10.21
CA LYS A 169 -18.89 -7.99 9.63
C LYS A 169 -17.74 -7.77 10.62
N ILE A 170 -17.05 -8.86 10.96
CA ILE A 170 -15.94 -8.88 11.94
C ILE A 170 -14.65 -9.14 11.20
N CYS A 171 -13.56 -8.50 11.61
CA CYS A 171 -12.24 -8.89 11.12
C CYS A 171 -11.84 -10.24 11.75
N GLY A 172 -11.39 -11.18 10.92
CA GLY A 172 -10.94 -12.51 11.35
C GLY A 172 -9.61 -12.50 12.10
N VAL A 173 -8.88 -11.38 12.08
CA VAL A 173 -7.59 -11.24 12.77
C VAL A 173 -7.82 -11.27 14.29
N THR A 174 -7.20 -12.22 14.98
CA THR A 174 -7.25 -12.34 16.44
C THR A 174 -5.89 -12.07 17.08
N HIS A 175 -5.86 -11.86 18.40
CA HIS A 175 -4.60 -11.71 19.14
C HIS A 175 -3.68 -12.94 19.04
N ARG A 176 -4.20 -14.12 18.67
CA ARG A 176 -3.41 -15.33 18.43
C ARG A 176 -2.76 -15.35 17.04
N THR A 177 -3.36 -14.69 16.06
CA THR A 177 -2.82 -14.58 14.70
C THR A 177 -1.49 -13.80 14.70
N TRP A 178 -1.36 -12.79 15.58
CA TRP A 178 -0.10 -12.06 15.85
C TRP A 178 1.05 -12.92 16.39
N GLU A 179 0.75 -14.00 17.13
CA GLU A 179 1.79 -14.89 17.67
C GLU A 179 2.31 -15.89 16.61
N LEU A 180 1.55 -16.11 15.53
CA LEU A 180 1.84 -17.05 14.44
C LEU A 180 2.43 -16.36 13.20
N ASP A 181 2.03 -15.11 12.95
CA ASP A 181 2.54 -14.33 11.83
C ASP A 181 3.91 -13.75 12.17
N GLU A 182 4.99 -14.45 11.80
CA GLU A 182 6.33 -13.84 11.79
C GLU A 182 6.32 -12.59 10.90
N PRO A 183 6.60 -11.39 11.47
CA PRO A 183 6.76 -10.19 10.67
C PRO A 183 8.03 -10.29 9.81
N ILE A 184 8.10 -9.45 8.77
CA ILE A 184 9.24 -9.21 7.87
C ILE A 184 10.58 -9.23 8.64
N LYS A 185 11.71 -9.63 8.05
CA LYS A 185 13.02 -9.57 8.74
C LYS A 185 13.27 -8.17 9.33
N LYS A 186 13.50 -8.10 10.64
CA LYS A 186 13.67 -6.84 11.40
C LYS A 186 14.92 -6.13 10.91
N ILE A 187 14.78 -4.90 10.46
CA ILE A 187 15.93 -4.02 10.24
C ILE A 187 16.35 -3.52 11.63
N SER A 188 17.62 -3.69 11.95
CA SER A 188 18.22 -3.35 13.24
C SER A 188 17.87 -1.91 13.64
N GLU A 189 17.57 -1.67 14.92
CA GLU A 189 17.56 -0.33 15.51
C GLU A 189 18.97 0.25 15.40
N VAL A 190 19.30 0.85 14.26
CA VAL A 190 20.39 1.82 14.17
C VAL A 190 20.02 2.93 15.16
N SER A 191 20.94 3.29 16.05
CA SER A 191 20.81 4.49 16.88
C SER A 191 20.91 5.71 15.95
N LEU A 192 19.81 5.98 15.26
CA LEU A 192 19.67 7.08 14.34
C LEU A 192 19.64 8.36 15.15
N THR A 193 20.38 9.34 14.67
CA THR A 193 20.24 10.70 15.17
C THR A 193 18.78 11.19 14.94
N PRO A 194 18.26 12.13 15.75
CA PRO A 194 16.93 12.71 15.53
C PRO A 194 16.71 13.23 14.09
N GLU A 195 17.79 13.61 13.41
CA GLU A 195 17.81 14.07 12.00
C GLU A 195 17.59 12.93 10.99
N GLU A 196 18.10 11.72 11.24
CA GLU A 196 17.88 10.54 10.38
C GLU A 196 16.54 9.85 10.65
N GLN A 197 15.99 9.96 11.86
CA GLN A 197 14.62 9.54 12.16
C GLN A 197 13.60 10.43 11.45
N GLY A 198 13.87 11.74 11.32
CA GLY A 198 12.99 12.67 10.60
C GLY A 198 12.89 12.39 9.10
N ARG A 199 14.03 12.05 8.45
CA ARG A 199 14.09 11.84 7.00
C ARG A 199 13.26 10.64 6.49
N ASP A 200 13.05 9.62 7.31
CA ASP A 200 12.29 8.41 6.92
C ASP A 200 10.76 8.62 7.00
N PHE A 201 10.32 9.59 7.81
CA PHE A 201 8.93 10.05 7.89
C PHE A 201 8.58 11.08 6.82
N ASP A 202 9.56 11.83 6.31
CA ASP A 202 9.35 12.84 5.27
C ASP A 202 9.27 12.23 3.85
N VAL A 203 9.64 10.95 3.69
CA VAL A 203 9.51 10.24 2.41
C VAL A 203 8.09 9.68 2.30
N LYS A 204 7.35 10.19 1.32
CA LYS A 204 6.01 9.69 0.97
C LYS A 204 6.06 8.19 0.65
N LYS A 205 5.11 7.43 1.18
CA LYS A 205 5.02 5.98 0.97
C LYS A 205 4.05 5.66 -0.15
N TYR A 206 4.32 4.60 -0.89
CA TYR A 206 3.47 4.13 -1.98
C TYR A 206 3.23 2.63 -1.83
N ILE A 207 2.00 2.18 -2.08
CA ILE A 207 1.65 0.76 -2.05
C ILE A 207 1.10 0.39 -3.42
N GLU A 208 1.85 -0.45 -4.13
CA GLU A 208 1.47 -1.08 -5.38
C GLU A 208 0.55 -2.27 -5.06
N ILE A 209 -0.77 -2.03 -5.09
CA ILE A 209 -1.76 -3.05 -4.76
C ILE A 209 -2.28 -3.77 -6.00
N TYR A 210 -2.38 -5.10 -5.92
CA TYR A 210 -2.98 -5.94 -6.95
C TYR A 210 -4.30 -6.54 -6.44
N LEU A 211 -5.39 -6.35 -7.18
CA LEU A 211 -6.69 -6.90 -6.82
C LEU A 211 -6.98 -8.17 -7.59
N VAL A 212 -7.52 -9.16 -6.88
CA VAL A 212 -7.99 -10.41 -7.47
C VAL A 212 -9.45 -10.60 -7.12
N VAL A 213 -10.27 -10.93 -8.09
CA VAL A 213 -11.70 -11.18 -7.92
C VAL A 213 -11.96 -12.65 -8.25
N ASP A 214 -12.51 -13.37 -7.27
CA ASP A 214 -12.81 -14.79 -7.43
C ASP A 214 -14.01 -15.04 -8.35
N ASN A 215 -14.22 -16.30 -8.73
CA ASN A 215 -15.28 -16.68 -9.65
C ASN A 215 -16.68 -16.54 -9.01
N SER A 216 -16.78 -16.64 -7.68
CA SER A 216 -18.05 -16.46 -6.98
C SER A 216 -18.56 -15.03 -7.11
N MET A 217 -17.69 -14.04 -6.87
CA MET A 217 -17.98 -12.62 -7.08
C MET A 217 -18.22 -12.34 -8.57
N TYR A 218 -17.43 -12.92 -9.48
CA TYR A 218 -17.68 -12.77 -10.92
C TYR A 218 -19.12 -13.16 -11.32
N ARG A 219 -19.61 -14.29 -10.81
CA ARG A 219 -20.98 -14.75 -11.07
C ARG A 219 -22.03 -13.88 -10.39
N LYS A 220 -21.77 -13.40 -9.17
CA LYS A 220 -22.65 -12.50 -8.42
C LYS A 220 -22.94 -11.21 -9.20
N TYR A 221 -21.95 -10.68 -9.90
CA TYR A 221 -22.09 -9.50 -10.78
C TYR A 221 -22.51 -9.87 -12.21
N ASN A 222 -23.31 -10.93 -12.38
CA ASN A 222 -23.87 -11.36 -13.68
C ASN A 222 -22.80 -11.63 -14.76
N ASN A 223 -21.59 -12.03 -14.37
CA ASN A 223 -20.46 -12.25 -15.27
C ASN A 223 -20.00 -10.98 -16.01
N ASP A 224 -20.30 -9.80 -15.45
CA ASP A 224 -19.95 -8.50 -16.03
C ASP A 224 -18.60 -8.00 -15.49
N SER A 225 -17.54 -8.25 -16.25
CA SER A 225 -16.19 -7.80 -15.93
C SER A 225 -16.07 -6.27 -15.86
N CYS A 226 -16.86 -5.52 -16.62
CA CYS A 226 -16.83 -4.05 -16.59
C CYS A 226 -17.42 -3.52 -15.29
N ALA A 227 -18.54 -4.10 -14.83
CA ALA A 227 -19.16 -3.74 -13.56
C ALA A 227 -18.21 -4.01 -12.38
N ILE A 228 -17.51 -5.15 -12.40
CA ILE A 228 -16.50 -5.51 -11.39
C ILE A 228 -15.32 -4.56 -11.43
N SER A 229 -14.77 -4.27 -12.61
CA SER A 229 -13.63 -3.36 -12.75
C SER A 229 -13.95 -1.97 -12.25
N LYS A 230 -15.13 -1.43 -12.63
CA LYS A 230 -15.62 -0.16 -12.11
C LYS A 230 -15.71 -0.16 -10.57
N ARG A 231 -16.28 -1.22 -9.99
CA ARG A 231 -16.39 -1.36 -8.52
C ARG A 231 -15.01 -1.41 -7.85
N ALA A 232 -14.09 -2.21 -8.40
CA ALA A 232 -12.73 -2.32 -7.88
C ALA A 232 -12.00 -0.97 -7.91
N HIS A 233 -12.10 -0.21 -9.00
CA HIS A 233 -11.51 1.11 -9.12
C HIS A 233 -12.12 2.10 -8.10
N GLU A 234 -13.45 2.09 -7.93
CA GLU A 234 -14.13 2.90 -6.90
C GLU A 234 -13.66 2.55 -5.49
N THR A 235 -13.51 1.26 -5.19
CA THR A 235 -12.99 0.77 -3.91
C THR A 235 -11.57 1.27 -3.65
N VAL A 236 -10.65 1.13 -4.61
CA VAL A 236 -9.27 1.60 -4.42
C VAL A 236 -9.21 3.12 -4.32
N ASN A 237 -10.07 3.85 -5.04
CA ASN A 237 -10.15 5.31 -4.91
C ASN A 237 -10.51 5.71 -3.47
N ILE A 238 -11.47 5.03 -2.85
CA ILE A 238 -11.83 5.22 -1.45
C ILE A 238 -10.68 4.83 -0.50
N VAL A 239 -10.05 3.67 -0.71
CA VAL A 239 -8.89 3.24 0.09
C VAL A 239 -7.76 4.26 0.02
N ASN A 240 -7.43 4.77 -1.17
CA ASN A 240 -6.38 5.76 -1.35
C ASN A 240 -6.66 7.04 -0.56
N MET A 241 -7.90 7.52 -0.50
CA MET A 241 -8.26 8.65 0.36
C MET A 241 -8.02 8.35 1.84
N MET A 242 -8.43 7.18 2.34
CA MET A 242 -8.22 6.80 3.75
C MET A 242 -6.73 6.80 4.13
N TYR A 243 -5.88 6.34 3.21
CA TYR A 243 -4.45 6.19 3.42
C TYR A 243 -3.67 7.51 3.39
N LYS A 244 -4.26 8.61 2.89
CA LYS A 244 -3.68 9.95 3.03
C LYS A 244 -3.42 10.34 4.49
N ALA A 245 -4.23 9.85 5.44
CA ALA A 245 -4.02 10.09 6.86
C ALA A 245 -2.73 9.45 7.42
N LEU A 246 -2.18 8.46 6.71
CA LEU A 246 -0.92 7.80 7.01
C LEU A 246 0.26 8.35 6.18
N ASP A 247 0.03 9.37 5.35
CA ASP A 247 0.98 9.84 4.32
C ASP A 247 1.45 8.72 3.37
N THR A 248 0.50 7.84 3.04
CA THR A 248 0.71 6.70 2.15
C THR A 248 -0.24 6.80 0.97
N HIS A 249 0.27 6.56 -0.22
CA HIS A 249 -0.47 6.57 -1.47
C HIS A 249 -0.71 5.12 -1.92
N VAL A 250 -1.95 4.75 -2.20
CA VAL A 250 -2.29 3.41 -2.70
C VAL A 250 -2.58 3.49 -4.19
N ALA A 251 -1.82 2.75 -4.99
CA ALA A 251 -1.94 2.69 -6.44
C ALA A 251 -2.30 1.28 -6.90
N LEU A 252 -3.35 1.16 -7.69
CA LEU A 252 -3.77 -0.10 -8.29
C LEU A 252 -2.86 -0.43 -9.48
N VAL A 253 -2.09 -1.50 -9.35
CA VAL A 253 -1.14 -1.95 -10.40
C VAL A 253 -1.68 -3.08 -11.26
N GLY A 254 -2.73 -3.76 -10.79
CA GLY A 254 -3.46 -4.69 -11.65
C GLY A 254 -4.72 -5.22 -11.01
N LEU A 255 -5.62 -5.71 -11.86
CA LEU A 255 -6.86 -6.35 -11.51
C LEU A 255 -6.97 -7.68 -12.26
N GLU A 256 -7.20 -8.77 -11.55
CA GLU A 256 -7.40 -10.09 -12.15
C GLU A 256 -8.73 -10.69 -11.76
N ILE A 257 -9.56 -10.98 -12.75
CA ILE A 257 -10.87 -11.57 -12.57
C ILE A 257 -10.78 -13.04 -13.00
N TRP A 258 -10.97 -13.95 -12.06
CA TRP A 258 -11.03 -15.39 -12.31
C TRP A 258 -12.36 -15.77 -12.98
N SER A 259 -12.56 -15.32 -14.21
CA SER A 259 -13.84 -15.42 -14.93
C SER A 259 -14.20 -16.83 -15.41
N ASP A 260 -13.22 -17.71 -15.58
CA ASP A 260 -13.41 -19.13 -15.93
C ASP A 260 -13.62 -20.00 -14.68
N GLN A 261 -12.66 -19.98 -13.76
CA GLN A 261 -12.65 -20.72 -12.51
C GLN A 261 -11.60 -20.16 -11.55
N ASP A 262 -11.75 -20.42 -10.26
CA ASP A 262 -10.79 -20.03 -9.23
C ASP A 262 -9.41 -20.65 -9.48
N LYS A 263 -8.34 -19.90 -9.21
CA LYS A 263 -6.95 -20.35 -9.36
C LYS A 263 -6.35 -20.91 -8.07
N ILE A 264 -7.14 -20.89 -7.00
CA ILE A 264 -6.84 -21.52 -5.72
C ILE A 264 -8.03 -22.38 -5.27
N ASN A 265 -7.79 -23.23 -4.27
CA ASN A 265 -8.88 -23.95 -3.61
C ASN A 265 -9.57 -23.03 -2.60
N MET A 266 -10.78 -22.58 -2.92
CA MET A 266 -11.57 -21.73 -2.04
C MET A 266 -12.18 -22.55 -0.89
N SER A 267 -12.16 -22.00 0.33
CA SER A 267 -12.66 -22.65 1.55
C SER A 267 -13.54 -21.69 2.36
N PRO A 268 -14.58 -22.16 3.08
CA PRO A 268 -15.27 -21.36 4.10
C PRO A 268 -14.36 -20.94 5.26
N SER A 269 -13.24 -21.65 5.47
CA SER A 269 -12.17 -21.19 6.34
C SER A 269 -11.40 -20.04 5.68
N SER A 270 -11.48 -18.86 6.28
CA SER A 270 -10.76 -17.67 5.83
C SER A 270 -9.25 -17.85 5.91
N ASP A 271 -8.75 -18.56 6.93
CA ASP A 271 -7.33 -18.91 7.08
C ASP A 271 -6.83 -19.78 5.91
N ASP A 272 -7.56 -20.87 5.57
CA ASP A 272 -7.15 -21.78 4.48
C ASP A 272 -7.16 -21.07 3.12
N THR A 273 -8.14 -20.18 2.91
CA THR A 273 -8.24 -19.39 1.68
C THR A 273 -7.10 -18.37 1.61
N LEU A 274 -6.79 -17.67 2.71
CA LEU A 274 -5.69 -16.70 2.77
C LEU A 274 -4.33 -17.37 2.52
N ASP A 275 -4.07 -18.54 3.12
CA ASP A 275 -2.82 -19.27 2.92
C ASP A 275 -2.67 -19.81 1.48
N SER A 276 -3.78 -20.29 0.88
CA SER A 276 -3.81 -20.71 -0.52
C SER A 276 -3.56 -19.52 -1.47
N PHE A 277 -4.18 -18.37 -1.18
CA PHE A 277 -3.99 -17.13 -1.93
C PHE A 277 -2.56 -16.59 -1.81
N ALA A 278 -1.97 -16.64 -0.61
CA ALA A 278 -0.58 -16.26 -0.36
C ALA A 278 0.40 -17.12 -1.17
N THR A 279 0.14 -18.43 -1.24
CA THR A 279 0.93 -19.37 -2.04
C THR A 279 0.82 -19.03 -3.52
N TRP A 280 -0.39 -18.82 -4.03
CA TRP A 280 -0.63 -18.44 -5.42
C TRP A 280 0.03 -17.12 -5.79
N ARG A 281 -0.08 -16.07 -4.95
CA ARG A 281 0.60 -14.78 -5.19
C ARG A 281 2.09 -14.98 -5.42
N ARG A 282 2.73 -15.80 -4.58
CA ARG A 282 4.16 -16.07 -4.65
C ARG A 282 4.57 -16.85 -5.90
N THR A 283 3.83 -17.91 -6.23
CA THR A 283 4.25 -18.87 -7.26
C THR A 283 3.75 -18.52 -8.65
N ASP A 284 2.70 -17.72 -8.75
CA ASP A 284 2.02 -17.42 -10.02
C ASP A 284 2.01 -15.92 -10.33
N LEU A 285 1.49 -15.08 -9.43
CA LEU A 285 1.32 -13.63 -9.69
C LEU A 285 2.65 -12.87 -9.73
N LEU A 286 3.47 -12.95 -8.68
CA LEU A 286 4.72 -12.19 -8.58
C LEU A 286 5.72 -12.46 -9.73
N PRO A 287 5.84 -13.69 -10.27
CA PRO A 287 6.65 -13.94 -11.46
C PRO A 287 6.25 -13.17 -12.73
N ARG A 288 4.98 -12.73 -12.84
CA ARG A 288 4.44 -12.07 -14.04
C ARG A 288 4.04 -10.61 -13.81
N LYS A 289 3.75 -10.21 -12.58
CA LYS A 289 3.43 -8.82 -12.21
C LYS A 289 3.91 -8.51 -10.80
N MET A 290 4.89 -7.61 -10.70
CA MET A 290 5.37 -7.12 -9.40
C MET A 290 4.29 -6.29 -8.70
N ASN A 291 4.21 -6.43 -7.38
CA ASN A 291 3.29 -5.70 -6.52
C ASN A 291 3.77 -5.82 -5.06
N ASP A 292 3.42 -4.83 -4.24
CA ASP A 292 3.75 -4.80 -2.82
C ASP A 292 2.79 -5.62 -1.98
N ASN A 293 1.52 -5.65 -2.40
CA ASN A 293 0.41 -6.30 -1.72
C ASN A 293 -0.61 -6.82 -2.74
N ALA A 294 -1.26 -7.95 -2.43
CA ALA A 294 -2.43 -8.38 -3.19
C ALA A 294 -3.63 -8.68 -2.28
N GLN A 295 -4.83 -8.33 -2.72
CA GLN A 295 -6.05 -8.65 -1.99
C GLN A 295 -7.06 -9.42 -2.85
N LEU A 296 -7.62 -10.48 -2.27
CA LEU A 296 -8.65 -11.31 -2.87
C LEU A 296 -10.03 -10.81 -2.43
N LEU A 297 -10.82 -10.34 -3.38
CA LEU A 297 -12.23 -9.99 -3.21
C LEU A 297 -13.09 -11.22 -3.56
N THR A 298 -13.98 -11.61 -2.64
CA THR A 298 -14.76 -12.85 -2.78
C THR A 298 -16.20 -12.70 -2.30
N ASP A 299 -17.15 -13.36 -2.98
CA ASP A 299 -18.55 -13.46 -2.53
C ASP A 299 -18.80 -14.73 -1.69
N ILE A 300 -17.74 -15.43 -1.28
CA ILE A 300 -17.85 -16.59 -0.39
C ILE A 300 -18.19 -16.16 1.04
N ASP A 301 -19.12 -16.90 1.63
CA ASP A 301 -19.45 -16.80 3.05
C ASP A 301 -18.41 -17.55 3.88
N TYR A 302 -17.52 -16.80 4.53
CA TYR A 302 -16.60 -17.37 5.51
C TYR A 302 -17.30 -17.77 6.81
N ASP A 303 -16.66 -18.70 7.54
CA ASP A 303 -17.05 -19.07 8.89
C ASP A 303 -16.98 -17.83 9.84
N GLU A 304 -17.83 -17.83 10.86
CA GLU A 304 -17.82 -16.86 11.97
C GLU A 304 -17.97 -15.36 11.60
N ALA A 305 -18.90 -15.00 10.72
CA ALA A 305 -19.22 -13.60 10.34
C ALA A 305 -18.00 -12.77 9.88
N THR A 306 -16.93 -13.46 9.46
CA THR A 306 -15.68 -12.85 9.03
C THR A 306 -15.90 -12.06 7.74
N GLY A 307 -15.59 -10.75 7.77
CA GLY A 307 -15.65 -9.85 6.63
C GLY A 307 -14.31 -9.68 5.90
N GLY A 308 -13.19 -10.01 6.58
CA GLY A 308 -11.85 -9.93 6.00
C GLY A 308 -10.82 -10.60 6.92
N LEU A 309 -9.67 -10.94 6.35
CA LEU A 309 -8.53 -11.50 7.07
C LEU A 309 -7.21 -11.14 6.36
N ALA A 310 -6.21 -10.73 7.13
CA ALA A 310 -4.87 -10.42 6.64
C ALA A 310 -3.78 -10.98 7.55
N LYS A 311 -2.59 -11.19 6.97
CA LYS A 311 -1.37 -11.44 7.74
C LYS A 311 -0.82 -10.13 8.30
N ILE A 312 -0.41 -10.12 9.57
CA ILE A 312 -0.04 -8.86 10.22
C ILE A 312 1.44 -8.51 9.99
N GLY A 313 1.74 -7.24 9.70
CA GLY A 313 3.13 -6.73 9.63
C GLY A 313 3.97 -7.39 8.53
N CYS A 314 3.31 -7.73 7.42
CA CYS A 314 3.82 -8.55 6.34
C CYS A 314 3.88 -7.83 4.98
N ILE A 315 3.65 -6.51 4.92
CA ILE A 315 3.83 -5.71 3.69
C ILE A 315 5.21 -6.00 3.04
N CYS A 316 5.32 -5.98 1.71
CA CYS A 316 6.53 -6.39 0.97
C CYS A 316 6.92 -7.88 1.05
N SER A 317 6.35 -8.66 1.97
CA SER A 317 6.65 -10.09 2.03
C SER A 317 6.14 -10.79 0.79
N THR A 318 7.01 -11.54 0.10
CA THR A 318 6.64 -12.34 -1.07
C THR A 318 5.59 -13.40 -0.75
N ASN A 319 5.51 -13.85 0.51
CA ASN A 319 4.70 -15.00 0.92
C ASN A 319 3.55 -14.62 1.83
N LYS A 320 3.48 -13.37 2.31
CA LYS A 320 2.52 -12.98 3.36
C LYS A 320 1.88 -11.61 3.14
N SER A 321 2.32 -10.82 2.16
CA SER A 321 1.70 -9.53 1.85
C SER A 321 0.39 -9.73 1.06
N VAL A 322 -0.60 -10.31 1.75
CA VAL A 322 -1.92 -10.62 1.22
C VAL A 322 -3.04 -10.39 2.23
N ALA A 323 -4.25 -10.20 1.71
CA ALA A 323 -5.48 -10.24 2.47
C ALA A 323 -6.63 -10.86 1.65
N THR A 324 -7.67 -11.31 2.35
CA THR A 324 -8.97 -11.63 1.75
C THR A 324 -10.04 -10.67 2.29
N VAL A 325 -10.96 -10.26 1.43
CA VAL A 325 -12.06 -9.33 1.75
C VAL A 325 -13.34 -9.89 1.16
N ARG A 326 -14.36 -10.04 2.02
CA ARG A 326 -15.68 -10.46 1.59
C ARG A 326 -16.41 -9.29 0.93
N ASN A 327 -17.01 -9.57 -0.22
CA ASN A 327 -17.83 -8.65 -0.98
C ASN A 327 -19.00 -8.17 -0.10
N ASP A 328 -19.20 -6.86 -0.10
CA ASP A 328 -20.45 -6.23 0.29
C ASP A 328 -21.12 -5.82 -1.01
N ASP A 329 -22.24 -6.44 -1.39
CA ASP A 329 -22.84 -6.23 -2.71
C ASP A 329 -23.53 -4.87 -2.84
N GLN A 330 -24.06 -4.31 -1.74
CA GLN A 330 -24.74 -3.03 -1.74
C GLN A 330 -23.81 -1.84 -1.45
N ARG A 331 -22.78 -2.00 -0.63
CA ARG A 331 -21.97 -0.88 -0.12
C ARG A 331 -20.49 -0.98 -0.50
N THR A 332 -20.11 -0.32 -1.61
CA THR A 332 -18.71 -0.22 -2.08
C THR A 332 -17.78 0.38 -1.04
N ASP A 333 -18.28 1.32 -0.24
CA ASP A 333 -17.54 1.99 0.83
C ASP A 333 -17.27 1.08 2.04
N VAL A 334 -18.17 0.14 2.35
CA VAL A 334 -17.93 -0.88 3.39
C VAL A 334 -16.88 -1.89 2.91
N MET A 335 -16.93 -2.29 1.63
CA MET A 335 -15.88 -3.12 1.04
C MET A 335 -14.53 -2.40 1.07
N ALA A 336 -14.50 -1.10 0.74
CA ALA A 336 -13.28 -0.29 0.82
C ALA A 336 -12.76 -0.12 2.25
N LEU A 337 -13.64 0.04 3.24
CA LEU A 337 -13.28 0.07 4.65
C LEU A 337 -12.60 -1.23 5.07
N MET A 338 -13.18 -2.38 4.71
CA MET A 338 -12.60 -3.67 5.04
C MET A 338 -11.25 -3.88 4.33
N MET A 339 -11.16 -3.55 3.04
CA MET A 339 -9.91 -3.59 2.29
C MET A 339 -8.81 -2.70 2.93
N ALA A 340 -9.18 -1.49 3.37
CA ALA A 340 -8.29 -0.58 4.08
C ALA A 340 -7.85 -1.12 5.44
N HIS A 341 -8.77 -1.75 6.18
CA HIS A 341 -8.53 -2.41 7.47
C HIS A 341 -7.53 -3.56 7.33
N GLU A 342 -7.74 -4.44 6.36
CA GLU A 342 -6.89 -5.59 6.12
C GLU A 342 -5.50 -5.18 5.60
N LEU A 343 -5.42 -4.17 4.73
CA LEU A 343 -4.14 -3.59 4.31
C LEU A 343 -3.38 -2.99 5.51
N ALA A 344 -4.10 -2.41 6.47
CA ALA A 344 -3.49 -1.81 7.66
C ALA A 344 -2.91 -2.88 8.61
N HIS A 345 -3.54 -4.06 8.70
CA HIS A 345 -2.92 -5.22 9.34
C HIS A 345 -1.63 -5.61 8.62
N ASN A 346 -1.59 -5.67 7.29
CA ASN A 346 -0.32 -5.93 6.57
C ASN A 346 0.77 -4.89 6.91
N LEU A 347 0.40 -3.65 7.25
CA LEU A 347 1.30 -2.58 7.75
C LEU A 347 1.56 -2.63 9.27
N GLY A 348 1.23 -3.74 9.93
CA GLY A 348 1.51 -3.96 11.34
C GLY A 348 0.62 -3.18 12.31
N ILE A 349 -0.46 -2.59 11.82
CA ILE A 349 -1.44 -1.89 12.66
C ILE A 349 -2.39 -2.92 13.26
N LEU A 350 -2.57 -2.87 14.58
CA LEU A 350 -3.46 -3.77 15.31
C LEU A 350 -4.83 -3.13 15.54
N HIS A 351 -5.82 -3.96 15.91
CA HIS A 351 -7.13 -3.49 16.32
C HIS A 351 -7.06 -2.41 17.42
N ASP A 352 -7.87 -1.37 17.24
CA ASP A 352 -8.06 -0.35 18.25
C ASP A 352 -8.67 -0.94 19.53
N LYS A 353 -8.07 -0.59 20.68
CA LYS A 353 -8.60 -0.92 22.01
C LYS A 353 -9.50 0.20 22.51
N THR A 354 -10.28 -0.05 23.57
CA THR A 354 -11.29 0.87 24.11
C THR A 354 -10.80 2.31 24.36
N ALA A 355 -9.51 2.51 24.66
CA ALA A 355 -8.93 3.85 24.85
C ALA A 355 -8.71 4.64 23.55
N CYS A 356 -8.69 3.96 22.40
CA CYS A 356 -8.43 4.50 21.05
C CYS A 356 -9.71 4.61 20.21
N VAL A 357 -10.82 4.02 20.67
CA VAL A 357 -12.10 4.03 19.96
C VAL A 357 -12.86 5.30 20.33
N PHE A 358 -12.90 6.28 19.44
CA PHE A 358 -13.86 7.39 19.53
C PHE A 358 -14.78 7.30 18.30
N ARG A 359 -16.02 6.83 18.50
CA ARG A 359 -17.06 6.63 17.46
C ARG A 359 -16.75 5.59 16.36
N GLY A 360 -15.70 4.79 16.56
CA GLY A 360 -15.20 3.86 15.55
C GLY A 360 -14.07 4.46 14.75
N ASN A 361 -13.25 3.60 14.16
CA ASN A 361 -12.16 3.94 13.23
C ASN A 361 -11.99 2.75 12.29
N ILE A 362 -11.19 2.94 11.22
CA ILE A 362 -10.83 1.88 10.27
C ILE A 362 -10.41 0.60 11.00
N MET A 363 -9.55 0.68 12.02
CA MET A 363 -9.04 -0.47 12.78
C MET A 363 -9.94 -0.98 13.91
N SER A 364 -11.23 -0.67 13.89
CA SER A 364 -12.18 -1.28 14.81
C SER A 364 -12.32 -2.78 14.48
N PRO A 365 -12.33 -3.69 15.47
CA PRO A 365 -12.44 -5.14 15.21
C PRO A 365 -13.78 -5.56 14.59
N ARG A 366 -14.76 -4.66 14.57
CA ARG A 366 -16.08 -4.86 13.99
C ARG A 366 -16.43 -3.63 13.16
N VAL A 367 -16.98 -3.85 11.97
CA VAL A 367 -17.54 -2.77 11.15
C VAL A 367 -18.69 -2.14 11.94
N GLN A 368 -18.65 -0.81 12.06
CA GLN A 368 -19.73 -0.05 12.69
C GLN A 368 -20.79 0.33 11.66
N GLN A 369 -22.00 0.64 12.15
CA GLN A 369 -23.15 0.99 11.30
C GLN A 369 -22.95 2.28 10.50
N ASP A 370 -22.22 3.24 11.06
CA ASP A 370 -21.73 4.44 10.37
C ASP A 370 -20.20 4.37 10.37
N PRO A 371 -19.59 3.71 9.37
CA PRO A 371 -18.16 3.45 9.39
C PRO A 371 -17.39 4.75 9.21
N PRO A 372 -16.56 5.14 10.18
CA PRO A 372 -15.71 6.30 10.00
C PRO A 372 -14.52 5.92 9.12
N PHE A 373 -14.38 6.63 8.00
CA PHE A 373 -13.29 6.49 7.04
C PHE A 373 -11.97 7.11 7.53
N GLN A 374 -11.66 6.96 8.82
CA GLN A 374 -10.52 7.59 9.49
C GLN A 374 -9.75 6.60 10.36
N PHE A 375 -8.42 6.72 10.34
CA PHE A 375 -7.54 6.03 11.27
C PHE A 375 -7.53 6.73 12.63
N SER A 376 -7.47 5.94 13.70
CA SER A 376 -7.30 6.49 15.04
C SER A 376 -5.89 7.04 15.23
N THR A 377 -5.71 7.89 16.23
CA THR A 377 -4.37 8.34 16.65
C THR A 377 -3.48 7.17 17.07
N CYS A 378 -4.05 6.11 17.64
CA CYS A 378 -3.33 4.89 17.98
C CYS A 378 -2.88 4.12 16.73
N SER A 379 -3.74 4.04 15.71
CA SER A 379 -3.40 3.41 14.43
C SER A 379 -2.24 4.14 13.75
N ILE A 380 -2.30 5.47 13.70
CA ILE A 380 -1.22 6.32 13.15
C ILE A 380 0.08 6.11 13.94
N GLN A 381 0.01 6.04 15.27
CA GLN A 381 1.18 5.77 16.09
C GLN A 381 1.77 4.38 15.82
N LYS A 382 0.93 3.35 15.69
CA LYS A 382 1.37 1.98 15.40
C LYS A 382 2.00 1.86 14.02
N TYR A 383 1.45 2.55 13.04
CA TYR A 383 2.05 2.66 11.72
C TYR A 383 3.45 3.28 11.78
N ARG A 384 3.62 4.39 12.51
CA ARG A 384 4.95 5.01 12.69
C ARG A 384 5.94 4.09 13.39
N GLU A 385 5.52 3.41 14.46
CA GLU A 385 6.34 2.40 15.14
C GLU A 385 6.74 1.26 14.21
N PHE A 386 5.83 0.84 13.32
CA PHE A 386 6.09 -0.18 12.31
C PHE A 386 7.12 0.30 11.28
N LEU A 387 6.98 1.50 10.73
CA LEU A 387 7.94 2.06 9.77
C LEU A 387 9.34 2.18 10.37
N ILE A 388 9.47 2.70 11.60
CA ILE A 388 10.76 2.82 12.29
C ILE A 388 11.42 1.44 12.46
N ARG A 389 10.62 0.45 12.86
CA ARG A 389 11.13 -0.87 13.23
C ARG A 389 11.45 -1.75 12.02
N TRP A 390 10.67 -1.66 10.95
CA TRP A 390 10.72 -2.65 9.87
C TRP A 390 11.16 -2.06 8.52
N ARG A 391 11.06 -0.75 8.32
CA ARG A 391 11.51 -0.04 7.11
C ARG A 391 11.25 -0.81 5.81
N PRO A 392 9.98 -1.12 5.51
CA PRO A 392 9.62 -1.86 4.30
C PRO A 392 10.08 -1.09 3.05
N GLU A 393 11.11 -1.59 2.36
CA GLU A 393 11.74 -0.88 1.23
C GLU A 393 10.84 -0.83 -0.01
N CYS A 394 9.98 -1.84 -0.24
CA CYS A 394 9.10 -1.90 -1.43
C CYS A 394 8.06 -0.77 -1.47
N ILE A 395 7.76 -0.13 -0.34
CA ILE A 395 6.79 0.97 -0.30
C ILE A 395 7.45 2.35 -0.41
N LEU A 396 8.75 2.40 -0.72
CA LEU A 396 9.51 3.64 -0.89
C LEU A 396 9.57 4.07 -2.35
N ASN A 397 9.50 3.14 -3.30
CA ASN A 397 9.41 3.49 -4.71
C ASN A 397 8.03 4.07 -5.01
N LYS A 398 8.01 5.27 -5.58
CA LYS A 398 6.84 5.72 -6.30
C LYS A 398 6.58 4.73 -7.44
N PRO A 399 5.33 4.26 -7.65
CA PRO A 399 5.01 3.33 -8.73
C PRO A 399 5.58 3.87 -10.03
N SER A 400 6.37 3.04 -10.70
CA SER A 400 7.19 3.47 -11.82
C SER A 400 6.34 3.93 -12.99
N ILE A 401 6.73 5.06 -13.59
CA ILE A 401 6.28 5.59 -14.89
C ILE A 401 6.97 4.83 -16.05
N THR A 402 7.83 3.83 -15.75
CA THR A 402 8.83 3.35 -16.72
C THR A 402 8.84 1.86 -17.05
N ASP A 403 7.90 1.05 -16.54
CA ASP A 403 7.69 -0.29 -17.11
C ASP A 403 6.67 -0.21 -18.27
N ILE A 404 7.22 0.21 -19.43
CA ILE A 404 6.63 0.43 -20.76
C ILE A 404 6.23 1.91 -21.05
N VAL A 405 7.26 2.70 -21.42
CA VAL A 405 7.31 3.92 -22.27
C VAL A 405 5.98 4.71 -22.45
N PRO A 406 5.76 5.79 -21.66
CA PRO A 406 4.83 6.87 -22.02
C PRO A 406 5.40 7.76 -23.15
N PRO A 407 4.58 8.61 -23.79
CA PRO A 407 5.07 9.53 -24.82
C PRO A 407 6.02 10.56 -24.22
N VAL A 408 7.18 10.71 -24.87
CA VAL A 408 8.30 11.57 -24.47
C VAL A 408 7.90 13.06 -24.45
N VAL A 409 8.09 13.76 -23.33
CA VAL A 409 7.78 15.17 -23.10
C VAL A 409 9.04 15.94 -22.66
N CYS A 410 9.68 16.55 -23.65
CA CYS A 410 10.82 17.42 -23.41
C CYS A 410 10.47 18.69 -22.63
N GLY A 411 11.15 18.89 -21.51
CA GLY A 411 11.05 20.04 -20.62
C GLY A 411 10.25 19.76 -19.35
N ASN A 412 10.03 18.49 -19.00
CA ASN A 412 9.37 18.06 -17.77
C ASN A 412 10.35 17.70 -16.64
N GLU A 413 11.66 17.96 -16.85
CA GLU A 413 12.77 17.66 -15.94
C GLU A 413 13.04 16.14 -15.75
N CYS A 414 12.48 15.29 -16.63
CA CYS A 414 12.64 13.84 -16.59
C CYS A 414 13.25 13.34 -17.90
N VAL A 415 14.42 12.71 -17.85
CA VAL A 415 15.07 12.17 -19.06
C VAL A 415 14.36 10.90 -19.52
N GLU A 416 13.61 10.99 -20.61
CA GLU A 416 12.80 9.92 -21.17
C GLU A 416 13.43 9.26 -22.41
N VAL A 417 12.87 8.14 -22.89
CA VAL A 417 13.46 7.35 -24.00
C VAL A 417 13.49 8.15 -25.31
N GLY A 418 14.67 8.63 -25.71
CA GLY A 418 14.89 9.42 -26.93
C GLY A 418 15.54 10.78 -26.66
N GLU A 419 15.49 11.22 -25.41
CA GLU A 419 16.19 12.38 -24.89
C GLU A 419 17.61 12.01 -24.45
N GLU A 420 18.50 12.99 -24.43
CA GLU A 420 19.85 12.84 -23.90
C GLU A 420 20.05 13.68 -22.62
N CYS A 421 19.09 14.55 -22.32
CA CYS A 421 19.03 15.40 -21.14
C CYS A 421 17.65 16.07 -21.04
N ASP A 422 17.18 16.42 -19.85
CA ASP A 422 16.01 17.28 -19.64
C ASP A 422 16.26 18.17 -18.41
N CYS A 423 16.25 19.48 -18.61
CA CYS A 423 16.50 20.48 -17.58
C CYS A 423 15.32 21.42 -17.37
N GLY A 424 14.11 21.00 -17.76
CA GLY A 424 12.90 21.79 -17.70
C GLY A 424 12.77 22.73 -18.89
N SER A 425 11.87 23.71 -18.77
CA SER A 425 11.58 24.66 -19.85
C SER A 425 12.82 25.49 -20.25
N PRO A 426 12.89 26.03 -21.49
CA PRO A 426 13.98 26.92 -21.89
C PRO A 426 14.17 28.17 -21.02
N GLN A 427 13.16 28.53 -20.22
CA GLN A 427 13.19 29.69 -19.32
C GLN A 427 13.79 29.34 -17.95
N ASP A 428 13.64 28.08 -17.54
CA ASP A 428 14.02 27.58 -16.20
C ASP A 428 15.32 26.77 -16.23
N CYS A 429 15.70 26.23 -17.39
CA CYS A 429 16.90 25.40 -17.52
C CYS A 429 18.19 26.17 -17.24
N GLN A 430 18.86 25.77 -16.17
CA GLN A 430 20.18 26.27 -15.76
C GLN A 430 21.33 25.34 -16.17
N ASN A 431 21.03 24.18 -16.76
CA ASN A 431 22.03 23.19 -17.12
C ASN A 431 22.79 23.60 -18.41
N PRO A 432 24.10 23.92 -18.35
CA PRO A 432 24.85 24.34 -19.53
C PRO A 432 25.13 23.18 -20.50
N CYS A 433 24.91 21.94 -20.09
CA CYS A 433 25.15 20.74 -20.90
C CYS A 433 23.95 20.37 -21.77
N CYS A 434 22.76 20.87 -21.43
CA CYS A 434 21.50 20.50 -22.06
C CYS A 434 20.94 21.61 -22.95
N ASP A 435 20.34 21.23 -24.09
CA ASP A 435 19.48 22.08 -24.87
C ASP A 435 18.01 21.82 -24.49
N ALA A 436 17.49 22.66 -23.59
CA ALA A 436 16.12 22.61 -23.07
C ALA A 436 15.00 22.68 -24.11
N THR A 437 15.30 23.07 -25.37
CA THR A 437 14.28 23.09 -26.43
C THR A 437 14.16 21.73 -27.12
N THR A 438 15.22 20.93 -27.07
CA THR A 438 15.33 19.69 -27.85
C THR A 438 15.58 18.45 -27.00
N CYS A 439 15.87 18.63 -25.70
CA CYS A 439 16.25 17.58 -24.77
C CYS A 439 17.41 16.73 -25.29
N LYS A 440 18.37 17.44 -25.88
CA LYS A 440 19.61 16.90 -26.45
C LYS A 440 20.82 17.54 -25.79
N LEU A 441 21.88 16.76 -25.67
CA LEU A 441 23.15 17.28 -25.18
C LEU A 441 23.67 18.33 -26.16
N ARG A 442 24.23 19.41 -25.62
CA ARG A 442 24.90 20.42 -26.42
C ARG A 442 26.16 19.83 -27.09
N PRO A 443 26.61 20.41 -28.22
CA PRO A 443 27.85 19.98 -28.85
C PRO A 443 29.00 19.94 -27.84
N GLU A 444 29.76 18.83 -27.83
CA GLU A 444 30.88 18.53 -26.92
C GLU A 444 30.53 18.07 -25.49
N ALA A 445 29.24 18.05 -25.10
CA ALA A 445 28.79 17.42 -23.88
C ALA A 445 28.69 15.89 -24.03
N GLN A 446 29.13 15.15 -23.02
CA GLN A 446 29.04 13.69 -22.92
C GLN A 446 27.97 13.27 -21.89
N CYS A 447 27.60 14.16 -20.98
CA CYS A 447 26.59 13.96 -19.95
C CYS A 447 26.01 15.32 -19.53
N ASP A 448 24.87 15.31 -18.84
CA ASP A 448 24.20 16.50 -18.30
C ASP A 448 24.08 16.50 -16.77
N SER A 449 23.95 15.33 -16.16
CA SER A 449 23.59 15.06 -14.78
C SER A 449 24.15 13.69 -14.35
N GLY A 450 24.07 13.35 -13.06
CA GLY A 450 24.59 12.10 -12.50
C GLY A 450 25.90 12.23 -11.72
N GLU A 451 26.11 11.34 -10.75
CA GLU A 451 27.26 11.37 -9.82
C GLU A 451 28.62 11.22 -10.51
N CYS A 452 28.63 10.65 -11.72
CA CYS A 452 29.78 10.50 -12.60
C CYS A 452 29.83 11.52 -13.74
N CYS A 453 29.04 12.58 -13.69
CA CYS A 453 29.12 13.72 -14.61
C CYS A 453 29.82 14.91 -13.94
N GLU A 454 30.85 15.45 -14.57
CA GLU A 454 31.52 16.68 -14.14
C GLU A 454 31.79 17.57 -15.36
N GLN A 455 31.30 18.81 -15.31
CA GLN A 455 31.47 19.79 -16.40
C GLN A 455 31.07 19.25 -17.78
N CYS A 456 29.91 18.60 -17.86
CA CYS A 456 29.38 17.96 -19.06
C CYS A 456 30.24 16.81 -19.61
N LYS A 457 31.18 16.26 -18.83
CA LYS A 457 32.02 15.13 -19.22
C LYS A 457 31.95 14.02 -18.19
N PHE A 458 32.10 12.79 -18.65
CA PHE A 458 32.23 11.67 -17.72
C PHE A 458 33.47 11.88 -16.86
N LYS A 459 33.31 11.70 -15.55
CA LYS A 459 34.44 11.58 -14.63
C LYS A 459 35.33 10.42 -15.09
N GLY A 460 36.62 10.48 -14.79
CA GLY A 460 37.55 9.42 -15.15
C GLY A 460 37.12 8.05 -14.62
N ALA A 461 37.47 6.98 -15.32
CA ALA A 461 37.28 5.62 -14.81
C ALA A 461 37.95 5.49 -13.42
N GLU A 462 37.30 4.76 -12.52
CA GLU A 462 37.68 4.60 -11.11
C GLU A 462 37.48 5.84 -10.22
N ALA A 463 36.90 6.94 -10.74
CA ALA A 463 36.52 8.06 -9.89
C ALA A 463 35.41 7.62 -8.92
N GLU A 464 35.63 7.78 -7.62
CA GLU A 464 34.63 7.43 -6.61
C GLU A 464 33.38 8.32 -6.76
N CYS A 465 32.23 7.68 -6.93
CA CYS A 465 30.92 8.35 -6.95
C CYS A 465 30.17 8.11 -5.64
N ARG A 466 30.39 6.95 -4.99
CA ARG A 466 29.85 6.65 -3.67
C ARG A 466 30.92 6.06 -2.76
N ALA A 467 31.10 6.67 -1.59
CA ALA A 467 31.98 6.13 -0.56
C ALA A 467 31.39 4.86 0.07
N SER A 468 32.26 3.93 0.47
CA SER A 468 31.90 2.80 1.33
C SER A 468 31.43 3.30 2.70
N LYS A 469 30.31 2.75 3.18
CA LYS A 469 29.72 3.08 4.49
C LYS A 469 30.29 2.24 5.63
N HIS A 470 30.74 1.01 5.35
CA HIS A 470 31.24 0.06 6.35
C HIS A 470 32.01 -1.11 5.70
N ASP A 471 32.68 -1.95 6.50
CA ASP A 471 33.53 -3.08 6.08
C ASP A 471 32.90 -4.06 5.06
N CYS A 472 31.56 -4.15 4.99
CA CYS A 472 30.84 -5.04 4.06
C CYS A 472 30.23 -4.33 2.84
N ASP A 473 30.54 -3.05 2.67
CA ASP A 473 30.11 -2.19 1.58
C ASP A 473 31.35 -1.76 0.79
N VAL A 474 31.29 -1.78 -0.54
CA VAL A 474 32.41 -1.38 -1.40
C VAL A 474 32.13 0.02 -1.91
N ALA A 475 33.16 0.85 -2.09
CA ALA A 475 32.95 2.13 -2.76
C ALA A 475 32.55 1.89 -4.22
N ASP A 476 31.59 2.66 -4.72
CA ASP A 476 31.21 2.59 -6.13
C ASP A 476 32.00 3.62 -6.93
N HIS A 477 32.39 3.19 -8.12
CA HIS A 477 33.26 3.95 -9.00
C HIS A 477 32.62 4.19 -10.36
N CYS A 478 32.95 5.34 -10.94
CA CYS A 478 32.62 5.71 -12.29
C CYS A 478 33.35 4.83 -13.28
N THR A 479 32.66 4.42 -14.34
CA THR A 479 33.23 3.58 -15.39
C THR A 479 34.08 4.37 -16.39
N GLY A 480 34.02 5.70 -16.36
CA GLY A 480 34.62 6.58 -17.36
C GLY A 480 33.85 6.66 -18.68
N GLN A 481 32.73 5.95 -18.78
CA GLN A 481 31.90 5.84 -19.99
C GLN A 481 30.42 6.09 -19.72
N SER A 482 30.06 6.38 -18.46
CA SER A 482 28.69 6.62 -18.00
C SER A 482 28.67 7.80 -17.04
N ALA A 483 27.54 8.51 -17.02
CA ALA A 483 27.24 9.57 -16.07
C ALA A 483 26.67 9.04 -14.74
N GLU A 484 26.16 7.81 -14.76
CA GLU A 484 25.66 7.11 -13.60
C GLU A 484 26.77 6.43 -12.81
N CYS A 485 26.61 6.39 -11.49
CA CYS A 485 27.42 5.57 -10.62
C CYS A 485 27.09 4.09 -10.85
N SER A 486 28.09 3.22 -10.75
CA SER A 486 27.87 1.78 -10.90
C SER A 486 26.88 1.27 -9.83
N PRO A 487 26.05 0.24 -10.12
CA PRO A 487 25.12 -0.32 -9.14
C PRO A 487 25.82 -0.75 -7.84
N ASP A 488 25.16 -0.51 -6.71
CA ASP A 488 25.72 -0.72 -5.35
C ASP A 488 26.32 -2.13 -5.19
N GLY A 489 27.65 -2.16 -5.12
CA GLY A 489 28.42 -3.36 -4.91
C GLY A 489 28.63 -3.65 -3.42
N PHE A 490 28.12 -4.77 -2.94
CA PHE A 490 28.46 -5.26 -1.61
C PHE A 490 29.73 -6.12 -1.62
N GLN A 491 30.44 -6.11 -0.49
CA GLN A 491 31.65 -6.91 -0.32
C GLN A 491 31.30 -8.41 -0.41
N ARG A 492 32.18 -9.19 -1.04
CA ARG A 492 32.00 -10.64 -1.18
C ARG A 492 31.67 -11.31 0.16
N ASN A 493 30.74 -12.26 0.13
CA ASN A 493 30.41 -13.07 1.30
C ASN A 493 31.67 -13.79 1.82
N GLY A 494 31.85 -13.80 3.14
CA GLY A 494 33.05 -14.35 3.79
C GLY A 494 34.19 -13.36 4.00
N HIS A 495 34.08 -12.09 3.54
CA HIS A 495 35.09 -11.08 3.87
C HIS A 495 35.07 -10.76 5.38
N PRO A 496 36.19 -10.78 6.11
CA PRO A 496 36.18 -10.44 7.53
C PRO A 496 35.72 -9.00 7.78
N CYS A 497 34.87 -8.78 8.77
CA CYS A 497 34.32 -7.48 9.11
C CYS A 497 34.31 -7.29 10.63
N GLN A 498 34.17 -6.04 11.09
CA GLN A 498 34.21 -5.66 12.51
C GLN A 498 35.47 -6.23 13.19
N ASN A 499 36.65 -5.94 12.66
CA ASN A 499 37.94 -6.42 13.21
C ASN A 499 38.07 -7.98 13.30
N ASN A 500 37.48 -8.72 12.35
CA ASN A 500 37.40 -10.20 12.32
C ASN A 500 36.43 -10.82 13.33
N GLU A 501 35.53 -10.03 13.92
CA GLU A 501 34.45 -10.55 14.77
C GLU A 501 33.34 -11.22 13.94
N GLY A 502 33.20 -10.84 12.66
CA GLY A 502 32.23 -11.42 11.74
C GLY A 502 32.78 -11.65 10.33
N TYR A 503 31.91 -12.16 9.47
CA TYR A 503 32.13 -12.28 8.03
C TYR A 503 30.98 -11.63 7.29
N CYS A 504 31.29 -10.90 6.21
CA CYS A 504 30.28 -10.25 5.40
C CYS A 504 29.33 -11.28 4.78
N TYR A 505 28.05 -10.98 4.78
CA TYR A 505 27.01 -11.79 4.18
C TYR A 505 25.92 -10.87 3.64
N ASN A 506 25.80 -10.81 2.31
CA ASN A 506 24.86 -9.97 1.55
C ASN A 506 24.89 -8.50 2.02
N GLY A 507 26.09 -7.92 2.06
CA GLY A 507 26.30 -6.52 2.45
C GLY A 507 26.28 -6.24 3.97
N LYS A 508 26.00 -7.24 4.82
CA LYS A 508 25.95 -7.07 6.29
C LYS A 508 27.08 -7.83 6.99
N CYS A 509 27.39 -7.44 8.23
CA CYS A 509 28.33 -8.16 9.11
C CYS A 509 27.58 -8.84 10.28
N PRO A 510 26.96 -10.02 10.08
CA PRO A 510 26.25 -10.73 11.15
C PRO A 510 27.23 -11.28 12.21
N THR A 511 26.94 -10.99 13.48
CA THR A 511 27.69 -11.50 14.65
C THR A 511 26.73 -11.91 15.76
N LEU A 512 27.15 -12.88 16.60
CA LEU A 512 26.37 -13.28 17.78
C LEU A 512 26.12 -12.12 18.74
N GLU A 513 27.08 -11.20 18.87
CA GLU A 513 26.99 -10.03 19.75
C GLU A 513 25.92 -9.06 19.23
N ASN A 514 25.94 -8.72 17.93
CA ASN A 514 24.93 -7.87 17.31
C ASN A 514 23.53 -8.49 17.42
N GLN A 515 23.43 -9.81 17.27
CA GLN A 515 22.17 -10.52 17.42
C GLN A 515 21.69 -10.51 18.89
N CYS A 516 22.57 -10.66 19.88
CA CYS A 516 22.20 -10.52 21.29
C CYS A 516 21.78 -9.09 21.66
N HIS A 517 22.46 -8.07 21.15
CA HIS A 517 22.06 -6.67 21.30
C HIS A 517 20.67 -6.41 20.73
N PHE A 518 20.37 -7.01 19.57
CA PHE A 518 19.08 -6.89 18.91
C PHE A 518 17.94 -7.60 19.65
N LEU A 519 18.23 -8.73 20.32
CA LEU A 519 17.25 -9.56 21.02
C LEU A 519 16.93 -9.08 22.45
N GLU A 520 17.95 -8.69 23.21
CA GLU A 520 17.84 -8.37 24.64
C GLU A 520 18.21 -6.91 24.96
N GLY A 521 18.55 -6.10 23.94
CA GLY A 521 18.91 -4.69 24.04
C GLY A 521 20.43 -4.44 24.06
N ALA A 522 20.84 -3.19 23.85
CA ALA A 522 22.25 -2.78 23.64
C ALA A 522 23.25 -3.18 24.75
N ASN A 523 22.76 -3.58 25.93
CA ASN A 523 23.60 -4.02 27.05
C ASN A 523 23.70 -5.55 27.20
N ALA A 524 23.07 -6.32 26.30
CA ALA A 524 23.14 -7.77 26.31
C ALA A 524 24.47 -8.25 25.73
N THR A 525 24.97 -9.39 26.21
CA THR A 525 26.21 -10.01 25.73
C THR A 525 25.97 -11.47 25.33
N VAL A 526 26.82 -12.03 24.48
CA VAL A 526 26.75 -13.47 24.14
C VAL A 526 26.97 -14.32 25.38
N ALA A 527 26.09 -15.29 25.62
CA ALA A 527 26.23 -16.19 26.76
C ALA A 527 27.45 -17.13 26.58
N PRO A 528 27.99 -17.71 27.68
CA PRO A 528 29.14 -18.61 27.58
C PRO A 528 28.89 -19.82 26.68
N ASP A 529 29.92 -20.31 26.00
CA ASP A 529 29.88 -21.48 25.10
C ASP A 529 29.21 -22.73 25.71
N SER A 530 29.24 -22.87 27.03
CA SER A 530 28.53 -23.94 27.73
C SER A 530 27.01 -23.92 27.52
N CYS A 531 26.41 -22.76 27.26
CA CYS A 531 24.98 -22.61 27.03
C CYS A 531 24.57 -23.19 25.66
N PHE A 532 25.38 -22.98 24.63
CA PHE A 532 25.14 -23.49 23.27
C PHE A 532 25.12 -25.02 23.20
N LYS A 533 25.76 -25.71 24.17
CA LYS A 533 25.68 -27.19 24.27
C LYS A 533 24.25 -27.70 24.48
N LYS A 534 23.33 -26.86 24.96
CA LYS A 534 21.91 -27.21 25.06
C LYS A 534 21.28 -27.46 23.68
N ASN A 535 21.82 -26.89 22.61
CA ASN A 535 21.31 -27.12 21.26
C ASN A 535 21.46 -28.56 20.76
N MET A 536 22.26 -29.39 21.44
CA MET A 536 22.35 -30.83 21.15
C MET A 536 21.15 -31.64 21.71
N ARG A 537 20.20 -31.01 22.40
CA ARG A 537 19.04 -31.70 23.00
C ARG A 537 17.95 -32.02 21.98
N GLY A 538 17.71 -31.13 21.01
CA GLY A 538 16.64 -31.31 20.03
C GLY A 538 15.26 -31.18 20.67
N ASP A 539 15.10 -30.24 21.60
CA ASP A 539 13.85 -29.92 22.28
C ASP A 539 13.52 -28.43 22.11
N ASN A 540 12.44 -27.96 22.73
CA ASN A 540 12.04 -26.55 22.68
C ASN A 540 13.07 -25.60 23.31
N ASP A 541 14.05 -26.11 24.06
CA ASP A 541 15.06 -25.32 24.77
C ASP A 541 16.42 -25.29 24.06
N GLY A 542 16.59 -26.05 22.97
CA GLY A 542 17.79 -26.01 22.13
C GLY A 542 17.77 -27.00 20.96
N TYR A 543 17.95 -26.47 19.75
CA TYR A 543 18.00 -27.22 18.49
C TYR A 543 18.73 -26.42 17.39
N CYS A 544 19.06 -27.08 16.27
CA CYS A 544 19.70 -26.46 15.09
C CYS A 544 18.72 -26.14 13.95
N VAL A 545 17.82 -27.08 13.65
CA VAL A 545 16.89 -26.97 12.51
C VAL A 545 15.50 -27.41 12.93
N THR A 546 14.46 -26.71 12.48
CA THR A 546 13.07 -27.15 12.58
C THR A 546 12.65 -27.86 11.29
N SER A 547 12.07 -29.07 11.42
CA SER A 547 11.58 -29.83 10.27
C SER A 547 10.31 -30.59 10.63
N ASN A 548 9.25 -30.43 9.83
CA ASN A 548 7.98 -31.16 9.91
C ASN A 548 7.43 -31.37 11.34
N GLY A 549 7.39 -30.30 12.15
CA GLY A 549 6.85 -30.32 13.51
C GLY A 549 7.79 -30.87 14.59
N GLY A 550 9.09 -31.06 14.30
CA GLY A 550 10.11 -31.48 15.27
C GLY A 550 11.38 -30.63 15.25
N SER A 551 12.04 -30.55 16.42
CA SER A 551 13.30 -29.84 16.63
C SER A 551 14.49 -30.80 16.45
N ILE A 552 15.36 -30.55 15.46
CA ILE A 552 16.53 -31.39 15.18
C ILE A 552 17.70 -30.92 16.07
N PRO A 553 18.32 -31.82 16.86
CA PRO A 553 19.48 -31.49 17.68
C PRO A 553 20.68 -31.11 16.82
N CYS A 554 21.50 -30.19 17.30
CA CYS A 554 22.78 -29.86 16.66
C CYS A 554 23.80 -30.98 16.79
N ASP A 555 24.64 -31.13 15.76
CA ASP A 555 25.91 -31.83 15.92
C ASP A 555 26.86 -31.02 16.83
N PRO A 556 27.84 -31.66 17.49
CA PRO A 556 28.73 -30.98 18.44
C PRO A 556 29.49 -29.77 17.86
N GLN A 557 29.73 -29.76 16.55
CA GLN A 557 30.44 -28.69 15.86
C GLN A 557 29.52 -27.52 15.44
N ASP A 558 28.21 -27.77 15.40
CA ASP A 558 27.18 -26.85 14.89
C ASP A 558 26.40 -26.18 16.04
N VAL A 559 26.79 -26.45 17.29
CA VAL A 559 26.09 -25.94 18.48
C VAL A 559 25.95 -24.42 18.51
N LYS A 560 26.82 -23.68 17.80
CA LYS A 560 26.75 -22.22 17.65
C LYS A 560 25.89 -21.73 16.49
N CYS A 561 25.27 -22.63 15.73
CA CYS A 561 24.39 -22.33 14.60
C CYS A 561 22.92 -22.69 14.85
N GLY A 562 22.63 -23.28 16.02
CA GLY A 562 21.28 -23.47 16.52
C GLY A 562 20.76 -22.27 17.29
N MET A 563 20.06 -22.51 18.39
CA MET A 563 19.54 -21.41 19.18
C MET A 563 20.64 -20.52 19.80
N ILE A 564 20.43 -19.22 19.80
CA ILE A 564 21.28 -18.22 20.43
C ILE A 564 20.96 -18.08 21.92
N TYR A 565 21.99 -17.85 22.72
CA TYR A 565 21.89 -17.61 24.16
C TYR A 565 22.58 -16.30 24.50
N CYS A 566 21.89 -15.43 25.24
CA CYS A 566 22.36 -14.08 25.60
C CYS A 566 22.24 -13.84 27.12
N THR A 567 23.09 -12.96 27.65
CA THR A 567 23.11 -12.57 29.06
C THR A 567 22.81 -11.07 29.22
N PRO A 568 21.69 -10.66 29.84
CA PRO A 568 21.39 -9.26 30.13
C PRO A 568 22.18 -8.75 31.34
N ARG A 569 22.75 -7.54 31.26
CA ARG A 569 23.66 -6.99 32.29
C ARG A 569 22.95 -6.37 33.51
N SER A 570 21.63 -6.24 33.50
CA SER A 570 20.83 -5.49 34.49
C SER A 570 20.21 -6.30 35.62
N SER A 571 20.40 -7.62 35.69
CA SER A 571 19.93 -8.44 36.82
C SER A 571 21.10 -9.00 37.61
N GLY A 572 21.24 -8.58 38.88
CA GLY A 572 22.13 -9.20 39.86
C GLY A 572 21.74 -10.63 40.26
N GLU A 573 21.10 -11.39 39.38
CA GLU A 573 20.72 -12.78 39.57
C GLU A 573 21.10 -13.66 38.36
N SER A 574 21.53 -14.87 38.70
CA SER A 574 22.10 -15.94 37.88
C SER A 574 21.11 -16.54 36.87
N PHE A 575 20.95 -15.92 35.69
CA PHE A 575 20.38 -16.60 34.51
C PHE A 575 21.42 -16.68 33.39
N LEU A 576 22.44 -17.53 33.60
CA LEU A 576 23.61 -17.64 32.72
C LEU A 576 23.31 -18.13 31.29
N CYS A 577 22.15 -18.78 31.07
CA CYS A 577 21.79 -19.41 29.80
C CYS A 577 20.29 -19.24 29.52
N LYS A 578 19.80 -18.00 29.50
CA LYS A 578 18.43 -17.68 29.10
C LYS A 578 18.30 -17.95 27.60
N ASN A 579 17.38 -18.83 27.22
CA ASN A 579 16.91 -18.96 25.85
C ASN A 579 15.76 -17.98 25.62
N LEU A 580 15.66 -17.47 24.40
CA LEU A 580 14.47 -16.75 23.95
C LEU A 580 13.66 -17.73 23.08
N PRO A 581 12.51 -18.23 23.57
CA PRO A 581 11.72 -19.22 22.85
C PRO A 581 10.95 -18.65 21.64
N SER A 582 11.20 -17.40 21.25
CA SER A 582 10.65 -16.80 20.03
C SER A 582 11.50 -17.16 18.81
N LEU A 583 10.91 -17.07 17.62
CA LEU A 583 11.50 -17.52 16.35
C LEU A 583 12.80 -16.81 15.93
N ASN A 584 13.11 -15.66 16.55
CA ASN A 584 14.41 -14.96 16.39
C ASN A 584 15.51 -15.53 17.29
N GLY A 585 15.24 -16.64 17.98
CA GLY A 585 16.15 -17.32 18.87
C GLY A 585 17.15 -18.25 18.16
N ILE A 586 17.19 -18.33 16.82
CA ILE A 586 18.20 -19.10 16.05
C ILE A 586 19.28 -18.17 15.50
N VAL A 587 20.54 -18.60 15.50
CA VAL A 587 21.67 -17.83 14.99
C VAL A 587 21.50 -17.52 13.50
N GLU A 588 21.71 -16.25 13.11
CA GLU A 588 21.47 -15.78 11.73
C GLU A 588 22.44 -16.40 10.71
N PRO A 589 22.00 -16.67 9.46
CA PRO A 589 22.89 -17.11 8.38
C PRO A 589 24.02 -16.11 8.12
N GLY A 590 25.22 -16.64 7.86
CA GLY A 590 26.44 -15.84 7.70
C GLY A 590 27.13 -15.48 9.02
N THR A 591 26.51 -15.73 10.18
CA THR A 591 27.12 -15.43 11.49
C THR A 591 28.35 -16.30 11.71
N LYS A 592 29.45 -15.68 12.15
CA LYS A 592 30.69 -16.39 12.47
C LYS A 592 30.48 -17.38 13.63
N CYS A 593 30.64 -18.68 13.36
CA CYS A 593 30.56 -19.76 14.37
C CYS A 593 31.92 -20.36 14.75
N GLY A 594 32.97 -20.00 14.01
CA GLY A 594 34.35 -20.40 14.24
C GLY A 594 35.28 -19.69 13.25
N ASP A 595 36.59 -19.86 13.42
CA ASP A 595 37.54 -19.27 12.47
C ASP A 595 37.39 -19.89 11.08
N GLY A 596 37.14 -19.03 10.09
CA GLY A 596 36.85 -19.43 8.70
C GLY A 596 35.50 -20.13 8.52
N ARG A 597 34.57 -20.02 9.48
CA ARG A 597 33.27 -20.69 9.44
C ARG A 597 32.14 -19.71 9.72
N VAL A 598 31.01 -19.94 9.06
CA VAL A 598 29.76 -19.22 9.24
C VAL A 598 28.61 -20.20 9.36
N CYS A 599 27.53 -19.79 10.03
CA CYS A 599 26.31 -20.58 10.11
C CYS A 599 25.50 -20.51 8.82
N MET A 600 25.03 -21.65 8.33
CA MET A 600 24.11 -21.77 7.20
C MET A 600 23.15 -22.93 7.47
N ASP A 601 21.84 -22.66 7.45
CA ASP A 601 20.79 -23.67 7.63
C ASP A 601 20.98 -24.56 8.87
N GLY A 602 21.48 -23.97 9.97
CA GLY A 602 21.72 -24.67 11.24
C GLY A 602 23.05 -25.42 11.33
N HIS A 603 23.98 -25.22 10.39
CA HIS A 603 25.32 -25.84 10.37
C HIS A 603 26.44 -24.81 10.34
#